data_AF-A0A814HBS3-F1
#
_entry.id   AF-A0A814HBS3-F1
#
_cell.length_a   1.000
_cell.length_b   1.000
_cell.length_c   1.000
_cell.angle_alpha   90.00
_cell.angle_beta   90.00
_cell.angle_gamma   90.00
#
_symmetry.space_group_name_H-M   'P 1'
#
loop_
_entity.id
_entity.type
_entity.pdbx_description
1 polymer ?
#
loop_
_entity_poly.entity_id
_entity_poly.type
_entity_poly.pdbx_seq_one_letter_code
_entity_poly.pdbx_strand_id
1 'polypeptide(L)'
;MNDKNSLQRQVTGIILGCGSRGQTYAEYARHLPNRFRLVAIAEPRPSVRHKLQQLYSLDDQHVYDDWRRLIAPDVSRLADCVLITLPDREHYEAALELAAKGYHILLEKPMATKLEHCKRIVAVCQEHNVILAVCHVLRYLPVVKKIKQLLDNNVIGKLVSIQHIEGVGFWSFAHAYVRGNWHSERDSSFSLLTKCCHDLDLIQYWMQPRRCIYVSSFGKLKHFTKENKPDGASERCLTCSVEQTCPYSAKKLYLDIPNRGFPVSVVVPDIEDGEDRTSIRTKVIKALETGHYGKCVYGDCDNDVVDQQVVILNFDDGKFCFSKMNEKSENYSSDLQQRNEG
;
A
#
# COMPACT_ATOMS: atom_id res chain seq x y z
N MET A 1 -36.52 11.66 -24.32
CA MET A 1 -36.73 11.62 -22.86
C MET A 1 -36.00 10.40 -22.34
N ASN A 2 -34.75 10.57 -21.87
CA ASN A 2 -33.95 9.46 -21.36
C ASN A 2 -34.18 9.32 -19.87
N ASP A 3 -34.57 8.12 -19.49
CA ASP A 3 -34.92 7.67 -18.15
C ASP A 3 -33.71 7.77 -17.20
N LYS A 4 -33.50 8.95 -16.60
CA LYS A 4 -32.46 9.21 -15.59
C LYS A 4 -32.90 8.80 -14.18
N ASN A 5 -33.86 7.88 -14.06
CA ASN A 5 -34.52 7.55 -12.79
C ASN A 5 -34.58 6.05 -12.47
N SER A 6 -33.71 5.21 -13.06
CA SER A 6 -33.38 3.95 -12.39
C SER A 6 -32.58 4.30 -11.13
N LEU A 7 -33.25 4.34 -9.97
CA LEU A 7 -32.62 4.42 -8.66
C LEU A 7 -31.50 3.37 -8.62
N GLN A 8 -30.23 3.81 -8.74
CA GLN A 8 -29.09 2.89 -8.68
C GLN A 8 -29.15 2.20 -7.32
N ARG A 9 -29.37 0.88 -7.33
CA ARG A 9 -29.42 0.05 -6.12
C ARG A 9 -28.20 0.35 -5.24
N GLN A 10 -28.42 0.60 -3.96
CA GLN A 10 -27.34 0.75 -2.98
C GLN A 10 -26.53 -0.55 -2.91
N VAL A 11 -25.22 -0.47 -3.12
CA VAL A 11 -24.30 -1.61 -3.04
C VAL A 11 -23.93 -1.85 -1.57
N THR A 12 -23.99 -3.10 -1.11
CA THR A 12 -23.51 -3.48 0.23
C THR A 12 -22.11 -4.06 0.15
N GLY A 13 -21.26 -3.72 1.13
CA GLY A 13 -19.90 -4.25 1.18
C GLY A 13 -19.46 -4.70 2.56
N ILE A 14 -18.50 -5.63 2.58
CA ILE A 14 -17.73 -6.00 3.77
C ILE A 14 -16.26 -5.57 3.60
N ILE A 15 -15.57 -5.28 4.70
CA ILE A 15 -14.16 -4.90 4.67
C ILE A 15 -13.33 -5.92 5.45
N LEU A 16 -12.32 -6.50 4.81
CA LEU A 16 -11.31 -7.33 5.46
C LEU A 16 -10.03 -6.52 5.68
N GLY A 17 -9.63 -6.38 6.94
CA GLY A 17 -8.55 -5.48 7.37
C GLY A 17 -9.05 -4.05 7.44
N CYS A 18 -8.97 -3.42 8.61
CA CYS A 18 -9.39 -2.04 8.82
C CYS A 18 -8.20 -1.16 9.22
N GLY A 19 -7.06 -1.39 8.58
CA GLY A 19 -5.92 -0.48 8.60
C GLY A 19 -6.22 0.85 7.89
N SER A 20 -5.17 1.60 7.57
CA SER A 20 -5.33 2.89 6.87
C SER A 20 -6.18 2.78 5.59
N ARG A 21 -5.95 1.75 4.75
CA ARG A 21 -6.72 1.56 3.51
C ARG A 21 -8.17 1.17 3.77
N GLY A 22 -8.41 0.18 4.63
CA GLY A 22 -9.77 -0.22 4.99
C GLY A 22 -10.60 0.91 5.57
N GLN A 23 -10.02 1.76 6.43
CA GLN A 23 -10.71 2.94 6.97
C GLN A 23 -11.01 3.99 5.88
N THR A 24 -10.04 4.33 5.03
CA THR A 24 -10.27 5.22 3.88
C THR A 24 -11.39 4.71 2.97
N TYR A 25 -11.48 3.39 2.76
CA TYR A 25 -12.58 2.85 1.95
C TYR A 25 -13.91 2.81 2.70
N ALA A 26 -13.91 2.58 4.01
CA ALA A 26 -15.11 2.63 4.83
C ALA A 26 -15.77 4.03 4.77
N GLU A 27 -14.98 5.11 4.67
CA GLU A 27 -15.47 6.49 4.58
C GLU A 27 -16.43 6.70 3.39
N TYR A 28 -16.32 5.92 2.31
CA TYR A 28 -17.28 5.99 1.21
C TYR A 28 -18.72 5.66 1.63
N ALA A 29 -18.93 4.82 2.65
CA ALA A 29 -20.27 4.54 3.16
C ALA A 29 -20.89 5.77 3.82
N ARG A 30 -20.06 6.69 4.35
CA ARG A 30 -20.50 7.96 4.93
C ARG A 30 -20.61 9.07 3.89
N HIS A 31 -19.68 9.13 2.93
CA HIS A 31 -19.69 10.15 1.89
C HIS A 31 -20.76 9.91 0.82
N LEU A 32 -21.06 8.64 0.53
CA LEU A 32 -22.01 8.25 -0.51
C LEU A 32 -23.03 7.23 0.06
N PRO A 33 -23.79 7.58 1.11
CA PRO A 33 -24.66 6.63 1.81
C PRO A 33 -25.76 6.08 0.91
N ASN A 34 -26.20 6.82 -0.11
CA ASN A 34 -27.19 6.34 -1.08
C ASN A 34 -26.62 5.34 -2.10
N ARG A 35 -25.29 5.16 -2.16
CA ARG A 35 -24.60 4.28 -3.13
C ARG A 35 -23.90 3.10 -2.47
N PHE A 36 -23.38 3.25 -1.26
CA PHE A 36 -22.61 2.22 -0.58
C PHE A 36 -22.99 2.12 0.90
N ARG A 37 -23.15 0.88 1.39
CA ARG A 37 -23.37 0.59 2.81
C ARG A 37 -22.40 -0.49 3.28
N LEU A 38 -21.66 -0.20 4.33
CA LEU A 38 -20.83 -1.18 5.03
C LEU A 38 -21.74 -2.07 5.89
N VAL A 39 -21.62 -3.38 5.77
CA VAL A 39 -22.48 -4.34 6.49
C VAL A 39 -21.73 -5.24 7.47
N ALA A 40 -20.43 -5.48 7.24
CA ALA A 40 -19.59 -6.26 8.15
C ALA A 40 -18.13 -5.84 8.03
N ILE A 41 -17.36 -6.08 9.09
CA ILE A 41 -15.91 -5.84 9.13
C ILE A 41 -15.18 -7.01 9.76
N ALA A 42 -13.95 -7.26 9.30
CA ALA A 42 -13.00 -8.11 10.00
C ALA A 42 -11.71 -7.34 10.30
N GLU A 43 -11.40 -7.18 11.58
CA GLU A 43 -10.25 -6.42 12.05
C GLU A 43 -9.76 -7.00 13.37
N PRO A 44 -8.52 -7.50 13.48
CA PRO A 44 -8.03 -8.12 14.72
C PRO A 44 -7.89 -7.15 15.89
N ARG A 45 -7.60 -5.87 15.64
CA ARG A 45 -7.39 -4.88 16.70
C ARG A 45 -8.71 -4.44 17.34
N PRO A 46 -8.93 -4.68 18.65
CA PRO A 46 -10.20 -4.37 19.31
C PRO A 46 -10.58 -2.89 19.26
N SER A 47 -9.61 -2.00 19.44
CA SER A 47 -9.78 -0.54 19.41
C SER A 47 -10.36 -0.07 18.08
N VAL A 48 -9.73 -0.47 16.97
CA VAL A 48 -10.16 -0.14 15.60
C VAL A 48 -11.50 -0.79 15.29
N ARG A 49 -11.67 -2.07 15.64
CA ARG A 49 -12.91 -2.82 15.41
C ARG A 49 -14.11 -2.17 16.12
N HIS A 50 -13.97 -1.83 17.40
CA HIS A 50 -15.02 -1.19 18.19
C HIS A 50 -15.37 0.21 17.65
N LYS A 51 -14.36 1.00 17.29
CA LYS A 51 -14.55 2.32 16.67
C LYS A 51 -15.39 2.23 15.41
N LEU A 52 -15.04 1.33 14.49
CA LEU A 52 -15.76 1.20 13.22
C LEU A 52 -17.15 0.59 13.41
N GLN A 53 -17.30 -0.36 14.33
CA GLN A 53 -18.61 -0.89 14.70
C GLN A 53 -19.57 0.23 15.12
N GLN A 54 -19.14 1.12 16.02
CA GLN A 54 -19.95 2.26 16.45
C GLN A 54 -20.19 3.25 15.31
N LEU A 55 -19.14 3.60 14.57
CA LEU A 55 -19.18 4.63 13.52
C LEU A 55 -20.14 4.27 12.36
N TYR A 56 -20.27 2.98 12.07
CA TYR A 56 -21.13 2.46 10.99
C TYR A 56 -22.36 1.70 11.52
N SER A 57 -22.60 1.71 12.84
CA SER A 57 -23.73 1.05 13.50
C SER A 57 -23.89 -0.42 13.10
N LEU A 58 -22.80 -1.18 13.19
CA LEU A 58 -22.76 -2.61 12.82
C LEU A 58 -23.20 -3.49 14.01
N ASP A 59 -24.04 -4.49 13.75
CA ASP A 59 -24.42 -5.49 14.74
C ASP A 59 -23.23 -6.35 15.17
N ASP A 60 -23.20 -6.80 16.43
CA ASP A 60 -22.13 -7.65 16.97
C ASP A 60 -21.86 -8.90 16.12
N GLN A 61 -22.91 -9.50 15.56
CA GLN A 61 -22.79 -10.69 14.70
C GLN A 61 -22.07 -10.44 13.36
N HIS A 62 -21.90 -9.17 12.96
CA HIS A 62 -21.24 -8.76 11.71
C HIS A 62 -19.85 -8.16 11.93
N VAL A 63 -19.31 -8.30 13.14
CA VAL A 63 -18.04 -7.72 13.54
C VAL A 63 -17.09 -8.83 13.98
N TYR A 64 -16.06 -9.08 13.18
CA TYR A 64 -15.16 -10.22 13.33
C TYR A 64 -13.75 -9.77 13.76
N ASP A 65 -13.13 -10.54 14.64
CA ASP A 65 -11.71 -10.40 15.04
C ASP A 65 -10.75 -11.09 14.05
N ASP A 66 -11.25 -12.03 13.24
CA ASP A 66 -10.50 -12.72 12.19
C ASP A 66 -11.37 -12.83 10.93
N TRP A 67 -10.82 -12.45 9.79
CA TRP A 67 -11.49 -12.54 8.50
C TRP A 67 -11.78 -14.00 8.11
N ARG A 68 -11.01 -14.98 8.63
CA ARG A 68 -11.25 -16.41 8.39
C ARG A 68 -12.61 -16.87 8.89
N ARG A 69 -13.20 -16.19 9.86
CA ARG A 69 -14.57 -16.48 10.33
C ARG A 69 -15.63 -16.09 9.30
N LEU A 70 -15.40 -15.07 8.48
CA LEU A 70 -16.31 -14.66 7.39
C LEU A 70 -16.34 -15.64 6.22
N ILE A 71 -15.27 -16.41 6.04
CA ILE A 71 -15.18 -17.40 4.95
C ILE A 71 -15.54 -18.82 5.41
N ALA A 72 -15.88 -19.02 6.68
CA ALA A 72 -16.25 -20.32 7.21
C ALA A 72 -17.41 -20.95 6.40
N PRO A 73 -17.46 -22.29 6.24
CA PRO A 73 -18.45 -22.96 5.38
C PRO A 73 -19.91 -22.68 5.78
N ASP A 74 -20.17 -22.47 7.07
CA ASP A 74 -21.46 -22.19 7.67
C ASP A 74 -21.90 -20.72 7.57
N VAL A 75 -21.00 -19.81 7.16
CA VAL A 75 -21.31 -18.39 6.97
C VAL A 75 -21.76 -18.13 5.54
N SER A 76 -23.01 -17.70 5.39
CA SER A 76 -23.60 -17.33 4.10
C SER A 76 -23.08 -15.96 3.61
N ARG A 77 -23.30 -15.67 2.32
CA ARG A 77 -22.91 -14.38 1.72
C ARG A 77 -23.73 -13.24 2.36
N LEU A 78 -23.03 -12.27 2.96
CA LEU A 78 -23.60 -11.14 3.70
C LEU A 78 -23.79 -9.87 2.84
N ALA A 79 -23.03 -9.72 1.76
CA ALA A 79 -22.97 -8.47 0.98
C ALA A 79 -22.74 -8.67 -0.52
N ASP A 80 -22.87 -7.60 -1.29
CA ASP A 80 -22.61 -7.62 -2.72
C ASP A 80 -21.12 -7.73 -3.04
N CYS A 81 -20.29 -6.95 -2.34
CA CYS A 81 -18.86 -6.89 -2.56
C CYS A 81 -18.03 -7.03 -1.27
N VAL A 82 -16.75 -7.29 -1.45
CA VAL A 82 -15.73 -7.31 -0.40
C VAL A 82 -14.57 -6.42 -0.80
N LEU A 83 -14.12 -5.62 0.16
CA LEU A 83 -12.92 -4.82 0.05
C LEU A 83 -11.83 -5.52 0.86
N ILE A 84 -10.87 -6.12 0.17
CA ILE A 84 -9.76 -6.85 0.77
C ILE A 84 -8.60 -5.86 0.92
N THR A 85 -8.34 -5.43 2.15
CA THR A 85 -7.23 -4.52 2.50
C THR A 85 -6.31 -5.13 3.58
N LEU A 86 -6.19 -6.45 3.52
CA LEU A 86 -5.31 -7.25 4.36
C LEU A 86 -3.83 -7.02 3.97
N PRO A 87 -2.87 -7.56 4.74
CA PRO A 87 -1.51 -7.74 4.24
C PRO A 87 -1.51 -8.56 2.93
N ASP A 88 -0.59 -8.24 2.01
CA ASP A 88 -0.54 -8.79 0.65
C ASP A 88 -0.42 -10.32 0.58
N ARG A 89 0.18 -10.94 1.59
CA ARG A 89 0.26 -12.40 1.75
C ARG A 89 -1.08 -13.09 2.01
N GLU A 90 -2.07 -12.37 2.56
CA GLU A 90 -3.39 -12.91 2.89
C GLU A 90 -4.42 -12.67 1.78
N HIS A 91 -4.09 -11.84 0.79
CA HIS A 91 -4.97 -11.54 -0.34
C HIS A 91 -5.42 -12.78 -1.10
N TYR A 92 -4.51 -13.73 -1.31
CA TYR A 92 -4.77 -14.90 -2.14
C TYR A 92 -5.90 -15.75 -1.58
N GLU A 93 -5.77 -16.22 -0.34
CA GLU A 93 -6.74 -17.08 0.31
C GLU A 93 -8.10 -16.38 0.43
N ALA A 94 -8.11 -15.14 0.91
CA ALA A 94 -9.33 -14.34 1.03
C ALA A 94 -10.04 -14.16 -0.32
N ALA A 95 -9.30 -13.84 -1.38
CA ALA A 95 -9.90 -13.60 -2.69
C ALA A 95 -10.51 -14.87 -3.30
N LEU A 96 -9.88 -16.05 -3.14
CA LEU A 96 -10.44 -17.30 -3.67
C LEU A 96 -11.76 -17.65 -2.98
N GLU A 97 -11.78 -17.66 -1.66
CA GLU A 97 -12.95 -18.07 -0.87
C GLU A 97 -14.13 -17.11 -1.04
N LEU A 98 -13.85 -15.80 -1.09
CA LEU A 98 -14.89 -14.79 -1.27
C LEU A 98 -15.41 -14.75 -2.71
N ALA A 99 -14.55 -14.93 -3.72
CA ALA A 99 -15.02 -15.08 -5.10
C ALA A 99 -15.91 -16.33 -5.24
N ALA A 100 -15.54 -17.45 -4.61
CA ALA A 100 -16.32 -18.69 -4.62
C ALA A 100 -17.70 -18.52 -3.97
N LYS A 101 -17.79 -17.70 -2.90
CA LYS A 101 -19.07 -17.28 -2.28
C LYS A 101 -19.82 -16.21 -3.10
N GLY A 102 -19.30 -15.78 -4.25
CA GLY A 102 -19.96 -14.88 -5.20
C GLY A 102 -19.79 -13.38 -4.90
N TYR A 103 -18.86 -12.98 -4.03
CA TYR A 103 -18.59 -11.56 -3.78
C TYR A 103 -17.86 -10.91 -4.94
N HIS A 104 -18.27 -9.71 -5.33
CA HIS A 104 -17.42 -8.83 -6.14
C HIS A 104 -16.24 -8.31 -5.29
N ILE A 105 -15.05 -8.22 -5.87
CA ILE A 105 -13.82 -7.98 -5.11
C ILE A 105 -13.20 -6.64 -5.52
N LEU A 106 -12.99 -5.77 -4.53
CA LEU A 106 -12.01 -4.69 -4.59
C LEU A 106 -10.79 -5.12 -3.77
N LEU A 107 -9.66 -5.33 -4.45
CA LEU A 107 -8.45 -5.90 -3.87
C LEU A 107 -7.34 -4.85 -3.80
N GLU A 108 -6.80 -4.62 -2.60
CA GLU A 108 -5.61 -3.80 -2.45
C GLU A 108 -4.42 -4.36 -3.22
N LYS A 109 -3.51 -3.46 -3.57
CA LYS A 109 -2.26 -3.81 -4.26
C LYS A 109 -1.13 -4.05 -3.26
N PRO A 110 -0.16 -4.92 -3.58
CA PRO A 110 -0.12 -5.82 -4.75
C PRO A 110 -1.15 -6.95 -4.65
N MET A 111 -1.60 -7.46 -5.79
CA MET A 111 -2.64 -8.49 -5.85
C MET A 111 -2.30 -9.75 -5.04
N ALA A 112 -1.07 -10.25 -5.16
CA ALA A 112 -0.52 -11.33 -4.36
C ALA A 112 1.01 -11.31 -4.44
N THR A 113 1.66 -12.12 -3.60
CA THR A 113 3.13 -12.25 -3.54
C THR A 113 3.72 -13.16 -4.62
N LYS A 114 2.88 -13.92 -5.34
CA LYS A 114 3.30 -14.89 -6.38
C LYS A 114 2.46 -14.73 -7.64
N LEU A 115 3.10 -14.86 -8.80
CA LEU A 115 2.41 -14.78 -10.10
C LEU A 115 1.31 -15.83 -10.24
N GLU A 116 1.56 -17.07 -9.83
CA GLU A 116 0.56 -18.14 -9.92
C GLU A 116 -0.67 -17.86 -9.06
N HIS A 117 -0.48 -17.22 -7.90
CA HIS A 117 -1.59 -16.77 -7.07
C HIS A 117 -2.41 -15.67 -7.77
N CYS A 118 -1.75 -14.68 -8.38
CA CYS A 118 -2.43 -13.66 -9.19
C CYS A 118 -3.27 -14.28 -10.31
N LYS A 119 -2.70 -15.23 -11.06
CA LYS A 119 -3.42 -15.94 -12.14
C LYS A 119 -4.64 -16.69 -11.59
N ARG A 120 -4.49 -17.39 -10.46
CA ARG A 120 -5.58 -18.15 -9.85
C ARG A 120 -6.69 -17.25 -9.32
N ILE A 121 -6.36 -16.10 -8.73
CA ILE A 121 -7.37 -15.09 -8.32
C ILE A 121 -8.21 -14.66 -9.53
N VAL A 122 -7.56 -14.31 -10.65
CA VAL A 122 -8.26 -13.92 -11.88
C VAL A 122 -9.14 -15.06 -12.40
N ALA A 123 -8.61 -16.28 -12.45
CA ALA A 123 -9.35 -17.46 -12.92
C ALA A 123 -10.60 -17.72 -12.08
N VAL A 124 -10.49 -17.73 -10.74
CA VAL A 124 -11.65 -17.96 -9.86
C VAL A 124 -12.67 -16.84 -9.98
N CYS A 125 -12.24 -15.58 -10.10
CA CYS A 125 -13.18 -14.48 -10.32
C CYS A 125 -13.97 -14.65 -11.64
N GLN A 126 -13.31 -15.15 -12.69
CA GLN A 126 -13.97 -15.47 -13.97
C GLN A 126 -14.89 -16.69 -13.85
N GLU A 127 -14.46 -17.77 -13.19
CA GLU A 127 -15.23 -18.99 -12.95
C GLU A 127 -16.56 -18.69 -12.24
N HIS A 128 -16.54 -17.79 -11.25
CA HIS A 128 -17.71 -17.39 -10.47
C HIS A 128 -18.43 -16.15 -11.01
N ASN A 129 -18.00 -15.61 -12.16
CA ASN A 129 -18.57 -14.42 -12.79
C ASN A 129 -18.68 -13.21 -11.84
N VAL A 130 -17.62 -12.95 -11.07
CA VAL A 130 -17.52 -11.81 -10.16
C VAL A 130 -16.54 -10.76 -10.69
N ILE A 131 -16.84 -9.49 -10.43
CA ILE A 131 -15.95 -8.37 -10.76
C ILE A 131 -14.73 -8.43 -9.85
N LEU A 132 -13.54 -8.32 -10.43
CA LEU A 132 -12.28 -8.09 -9.73
C LEU A 132 -11.72 -6.72 -10.12
N ALA A 133 -11.55 -5.83 -9.15
CA ALA A 133 -10.90 -4.54 -9.31
C ALA A 133 -9.68 -4.46 -8.39
N VAL A 134 -8.51 -4.17 -8.96
CA VAL A 134 -7.28 -3.94 -8.17
C VAL A 134 -7.12 -2.44 -7.93
N CYS A 135 -6.73 -2.05 -6.71
CA CYS A 135 -6.62 -0.66 -6.27
C CYS A 135 -5.43 0.12 -6.88
N HIS A 136 -5.28 0.13 -8.21
CA HIS A 136 -4.36 1.01 -8.93
C HIS A 136 -4.91 2.44 -9.05
N VAL A 137 -5.01 3.11 -7.91
CA VAL A 137 -5.70 4.42 -7.77
C VAL A 137 -5.09 5.54 -8.63
N LEU A 138 -3.81 5.46 -9.00
CA LEU A 138 -3.14 6.53 -9.76
C LEU A 138 -3.74 6.72 -11.16
N ARG A 139 -4.35 5.69 -11.76
CA ARG A 139 -5.09 5.82 -13.04
C ARG A 139 -6.18 6.87 -13.00
N TYR A 140 -6.72 7.16 -11.80
CA TYR A 140 -7.84 8.06 -11.63
C TYR A 140 -7.44 9.52 -11.42
N LEU A 141 -6.14 9.80 -11.23
CA LEU A 141 -5.64 11.16 -11.04
C LEU A 141 -5.88 12.01 -12.31
N PRO A 142 -6.35 13.27 -12.17
CA PRO A 142 -6.62 14.13 -13.32
C PRO A 142 -5.43 14.28 -14.27
N VAL A 143 -4.22 14.42 -13.73
CA VAL A 143 -2.98 14.53 -14.52
C VAL A 143 -2.70 13.26 -15.33
N VAL A 144 -2.88 12.08 -14.74
CA VAL A 144 -2.65 10.79 -15.41
C VAL A 144 -3.68 10.57 -16.53
N LYS A 145 -4.96 10.88 -16.27
CA LYS A 145 -6.01 10.85 -17.28
C LYS A 145 -5.71 11.81 -18.43
N LYS A 146 -5.20 13.01 -18.11
CA LYS A 146 -4.84 14.00 -19.13
C LYS A 146 -3.69 13.51 -20.01
N ILE A 147 -2.65 12.91 -19.43
CA ILE A 147 -1.56 12.29 -20.19
C ILE A 147 -2.11 11.22 -21.13
N LYS A 148 -2.94 10.29 -20.63
CA LYS A 148 -3.55 9.25 -21.45
C LYS A 148 -4.38 9.83 -22.60
N GLN A 149 -5.20 10.85 -22.34
CA GLN A 149 -5.98 11.53 -23.37
C GLN A 149 -5.10 12.15 -24.46
N LEU A 150 -3.99 12.80 -24.09
CA LEU A 150 -3.06 13.41 -25.07
C LEU A 150 -2.36 12.36 -25.93
N LEU A 151 -2.01 11.21 -25.33
CA LEU A 151 -1.44 10.06 -26.05
C LEU A 151 -2.46 9.44 -27.02
N ASP A 152 -3.70 9.22 -26.57
CA ASP A 152 -4.77 8.65 -27.38
C ASP A 152 -5.17 9.56 -28.55
N ASN A 153 -5.12 10.88 -28.33
CA ASN A 153 -5.36 11.89 -29.37
C ASN A 153 -4.14 12.16 -30.26
N ASN A 154 -3.05 11.40 -30.11
CA ASN A 154 -1.84 11.51 -30.93
C ASN A 154 -1.22 12.93 -30.92
N VAL A 155 -1.34 13.68 -29.82
CA VAL A 155 -0.93 15.09 -29.73
C VAL A 155 0.58 15.27 -29.89
N ILE A 156 1.36 14.29 -29.41
CA ILE A 156 2.83 14.28 -29.54
C ILE A 156 3.30 13.43 -30.73
N GLY A 157 2.38 13.03 -31.62
CA GLY A 157 2.63 12.01 -32.62
C GLY A 157 2.79 10.62 -32.02
N LYS A 158 3.48 9.73 -32.75
CA LYS A 158 3.69 8.34 -32.34
C LYS A 158 4.64 8.28 -31.13
N LEU A 159 4.13 7.84 -29.98
CA LEU A 159 4.94 7.55 -28.80
C LEU A 159 6.11 6.62 -29.18
N VAL A 160 7.35 6.96 -28.87
CA VAL A 160 8.53 6.11 -29.17
C VAL A 160 8.99 5.37 -27.92
N SER A 161 9.06 6.06 -26.80
CA SER A 161 9.54 5.50 -25.53
C SER A 161 9.00 6.26 -24.33
N ILE A 162 9.01 5.63 -23.15
CA ILE A 162 8.75 6.28 -21.86
C ILE A 162 10.01 6.19 -20.99
N GLN A 163 10.45 7.31 -20.44
CA GLN A 163 11.43 7.34 -19.36
C GLN A 163 10.70 7.66 -18.06
N HIS A 164 10.80 6.77 -17.09
CA HIS A 164 10.10 6.85 -15.82
C HIS A 164 11.11 6.79 -14.67
N ILE A 165 10.92 7.63 -13.65
CA ILE A 165 11.75 7.65 -12.45
C ILE A 165 10.82 7.77 -11.24
N GLU A 166 10.77 6.72 -10.42
CA GLU A 166 10.12 6.78 -9.09
C GLU A 166 11.20 6.95 -8.02
N GLY A 167 11.12 8.09 -7.34
CA GLY A 167 11.91 8.37 -6.15
C GLY A 167 11.09 8.04 -4.91
N VAL A 168 11.27 6.85 -4.34
CA VAL A 168 10.48 6.39 -3.18
C VAL A 168 10.65 7.32 -1.97
N GLY A 169 11.79 8.00 -1.90
CA GLY A 169 12.16 8.92 -0.81
C GLY A 169 12.85 8.18 0.33
N PHE A 170 13.95 8.74 0.83
CA PHE A 170 14.83 8.12 1.83
C PHE A 170 14.08 7.63 3.08
N TRP A 171 13.24 8.49 3.67
CA TRP A 171 12.52 8.17 4.91
C TRP A 171 11.41 7.14 4.69
N SER A 172 10.70 7.23 3.55
CA SER A 172 9.63 6.29 3.20
C SER A 172 10.21 4.91 2.94
N PHE A 173 11.35 4.84 2.25
CA PHE A 173 12.04 3.57 2.02
C PHE A 173 12.53 2.95 3.33
N ALA A 174 13.19 3.73 4.19
CA ALA A 174 13.63 3.28 5.50
C ALA A 174 12.48 2.80 6.40
N HIS A 175 11.35 3.51 6.40
CA HIS A 175 10.17 3.13 7.15
C HIS A 175 9.56 1.83 6.62
N ALA A 176 9.34 1.71 5.30
CA ALA A 176 8.56 0.60 4.73
C ALA A 176 9.37 -0.67 4.46
N TYR A 177 10.58 -0.52 3.89
CA TYR A 177 11.38 -1.60 3.28
C TYR A 177 12.67 -1.92 4.05
N VAL A 178 12.98 -1.17 5.11
CA VAL A 178 14.13 -1.49 5.98
C VAL A 178 13.67 -1.86 7.39
N ARG A 179 12.77 -1.05 7.97
CA ARG A 179 12.22 -1.30 9.32
C ARG A 179 10.83 -1.93 9.32
N GLY A 180 10.08 -1.70 8.25
CA GLY A 180 8.63 -1.90 8.24
C GLY A 180 8.17 -3.24 7.71
N ASN A 181 6.89 -3.29 7.38
CA ASN A 181 6.18 -4.53 7.06
C ASN A 181 6.72 -5.25 5.81
N TRP A 182 7.47 -4.55 4.96
CA TRP A 182 8.02 -5.05 3.71
C TRP A 182 9.54 -5.18 3.75
N HIS A 183 10.16 -5.32 4.92
CA HIS A 183 11.62 -5.36 5.03
C HIS A 183 12.26 -6.67 4.54
N SER A 184 11.50 -7.76 4.40
CA SER A 184 12.03 -9.03 3.89
C SER A 184 11.17 -9.61 2.78
N GLU A 185 11.81 -9.99 1.68
CA GLU A 185 11.23 -10.69 0.52
C GLU A 185 10.84 -12.14 0.84
N ARG A 186 11.35 -12.70 1.94
CA ARG A 186 10.85 -13.98 2.47
C ARG A 186 9.39 -13.86 2.92
N ASP A 187 9.06 -12.74 3.55
CA ASP A 187 7.81 -12.56 4.28
C ASP A 187 6.81 -11.66 3.52
N SER A 188 7.24 -10.99 2.45
CA SER A 188 6.44 -10.13 1.58
C SER A 188 7.00 -10.03 0.15
N SER A 189 6.39 -9.22 -0.73
CA SER A 189 6.89 -9.02 -2.10
C SER A 189 7.99 -7.95 -2.16
N PHE A 190 8.89 -8.06 -3.14
CA PHE A 190 9.96 -7.08 -3.39
C PHE A 190 9.42 -5.65 -3.64
N SER A 191 10.26 -4.65 -3.38
CA SER A 191 9.91 -3.22 -3.37
C SER A 191 9.23 -2.73 -4.66
N LEU A 192 9.65 -3.24 -5.83
CA LEU A 192 9.00 -2.86 -7.10
C LEU A 192 7.52 -3.29 -7.15
N LEU A 193 7.13 -4.41 -6.53
CA LEU A 193 5.71 -4.82 -6.47
C LEU A 193 4.94 -4.13 -5.36
N THR A 194 5.55 -3.89 -4.20
CA THR A 194 4.84 -3.32 -3.05
C THR A 194 4.73 -1.81 -3.11
N LYS A 195 5.75 -1.14 -3.68
CA LYS A 195 5.77 0.30 -3.96
C LYS A 195 5.35 0.63 -5.39
N CYS A 196 6.12 0.14 -6.35
CA CYS A 196 6.12 0.65 -7.72
C CYS A 196 5.18 -0.09 -8.68
N CYS A 197 4.32 -0.96 -8.17
CA CYS A 197 3.30 -1.60 -9.01
C CYS A 197 2.31 -0.58 -9.57
N HIS A 198 2.15 0.58 -8.90
CA HIS A 198 1.43 1.71 -9.47
C HIS A 198 2.13 2.25 -10.71
N ASP A 199 3.44 2.43 -10.67
CA ASP A 199 4.23 2.97 -11.77
C ASP A 199 4.23 2.02 -12.98
N LEU A 200 4.42 0.72 -12.74
CA LEU A 200 4.31 -0.30 -13.79
C LEU A 200 2.91 -0.32 -14.40
N ASP A 201 1.88 -0.18 -13.56
CA ASP A 201 0.49 -0.08 -13.99
C ASP A 201 0.22 1.17 -14.84
N LEU A 202 0.81 2.32 -14.49
CA LEU A 202 0.72 3.56 -15.26
C LEU A 202 1.43 3.46 -16.60
N ILE A 203 2.64 2.90 -16.62
CA ILE A 203 3.39 2.65 -17.87
C ILE A 203 2.55 1.76 -18.79
N GLN A 204 1.99 0.67 -18.27
CA GLN A 204 1.12 -0.21 -19.06
C GLN A 204 -0.15 0.51 -19.50
N TYR A 205 -0.74 1.35 -18.66
CA TYR A 205 -1.93 2.15 -18.98
C TYR A 205 -1.67 3.12 -20.14
N TRP A 206 -0.56 3.87 -20.12
CA TRP A 206 -0.17 4.77 -21.21
C TRP A 206 0.28 4.04 -22.48
N MET A 207 0.81 2.82 -22.34
CA MET A 207 1.23 2.00 -23.48
C MET A 207 0.07 1.25 -24.16
N GLN A 208 -1.14 1.22 -23.58
CA GLN A 208 -2.28 0.52 -24.16
C GLN A 208 -2.50 0.87 -25.65
N PRO A 209 -2.92 -0.13 -26.47
CA PRO A 209 -3.24 -1.52 -26.12
C PRO A 209 -2.03 -2.47 -26.10
N ARG A 210 -0.81 -1.94 -26.19
CA ARG A 210 0.42 -2.74 -26.39
C ARG A 210 0.68 -3.67 -25.23
N ARG A 211 1.16 -4.87 -25.53
CA ARG A 211 1.59 -5.86 -24.54
C ARG A 211 3.09 -5.78 -24.33
N CYS A 212 3.52 -5.73 -23.06
CA CYS A 212 4.92 -5.96 -22.72
C CYS A 212 5.29 -7.42 -23.00
N ILE A 213 6.32 -7.65 -23.81
CA ILE A 213 6.78 -8.98 -24.25
C ILE A 213 8.15 -9.36 -23.68
N TYR A 214 8.99 -8.39 -23.32
CA TYR A 214 10.27 -8.64 -22.65
C TYR A 214 10.50 -7.68 -21.50
N VAL A 215 11.14 -8.20 -20.45
CA VAL A 215 11.57 -7.44 -19.28
C VAL A 215 13.04 -7.76 -19.02
N SER A 216 13.84 -6.72 -18.80
CA SER A 216 15.20 -6.83 -18.26
C SER A 216 15.29 -5.99 -17.00
N SER A 217 15.86 -6.54 -15.93
CA SER A 217 15.92 -5.87 -14.63
C SER A 217 17.27 -6.09 -13.99
N PHE A 218 17.84 -5.01 -13.45
CA PHE A 218 19.07 -5.04 -12.68
C PHE A 218 18.84 -4.27 -11.40
N GLY A 219 19.12 -4.90 -10.27
CA GLY A 219 18.94 -4.28 -8.96
C GLY A 219 19.93 -4.83 -7.94
N LYS A 220 20.18 -4.03 -6.91
CA LYS A 220 21.04 -4.41 -5.79
C LYS A 220 20.60 -3.67 -4.52
N LEU A 221 20.61 -4.37 -3.39
CA LEU A 221 20.68 -3.74 -2.07
C LEU A 221 22.09 -3.17 -1.89
N LYS A 222 22.23 -1.84 -1.99
CA LYS A 222 23.53 -1.16 -2.00
C LYS A 222 23.70 -0.18 -0.86
N HIS A 223 22.64 0.53 -0.45
CA HIS A 223 22.70 1.61 0.53
C HIS A 223 22.47 1.09 1.95
N PHE A 224 21.42 0.32 2.20
CA PHE A 224 21.05 -0.15 3.54
C PHE A 224 21.80 -1.42 3.98
N THR A 225 23.12 -1.37 3.94
CA THR A 225 24.02 -2.48 4.31
C THR A 225 24.92 -2.13 5.49
N LYS A 226 25.53 -3.14 6.12
CA LYS A 226 26.45 -2.98 7.26
C LYS A 226 27.67 -2.13 6.89
N GLU A 227 28.14 -2.26 5.66
CA GLU A 227 29.32 -1.55 5.16
C GLU A 227 29.12 -0.04 5.05
N ASN A 228 27.87 0.43 4.96
CA ASN A 228 27.54 1.86 4.94
C ASN A 228 27.13 2.40 6.31
N LYS A 229 27.23 1.59 7.39
CA LYS A 229 26.90 2.05 8.73
C LYS A 229 27.85 3.17 9.16
N PRO A 230 27.35 4.36 9.53
CA PRO A 230 28.22 5.45 9.95
C PRO A 230 29.04 5.08 11.19
N ASP A 231 30.28 5.55 11.26
CA ASP A 231 31.14 5.38 12.42
C ASP A 231 30.46 5.94 13.68
N GLY A 232 30.47 5.17 14.76
CA GLY A 232 29.81 5.52 16.02
C GLY A 232 28.29 5.30 16.04
N ALA A 233 27.66 4.85 14.95
CA ALA A 233 26.24 4.48 14.97
C ALA A 233 26.01 3.25 15.84
N SER A 234 25.06 3.35 16.78
CA SER A 234 24.62 2.20 17.57
C SER A 234 23.62 1.33 16.81
N GLU A 235 23.27 0.19 17.39
CA GLU A 235 22.27 -0.73 16.82
C GLU A 235 20.84 -0.15 16.84
N ARG A 236 20.59 0.86 17.69
CA ARG A 236 19.26 1.43 17.90
C ARG A 236 19.29 2.94 17.96
N CYS A 237 18.39 3.58 17.24
CA CYS A 237 18.37 5.04 17.10
C CYS A 237 18.17 5.78 18.43
N LEU A 238 17.49 5.19 19.41
CA LEU A 238 17.25 5.84 20.70
C LEU A 238 18.55 6.16 21.47
N THR A 239 19.54 5.28 21.37
CA THR A 239 20.85 5.39 22.05
C THR A 239 22.00 5.76 21.12
N CYS A 240 21.70 6.08 19.86
CA CYS A 240 22.71 6.34 18.84
C CYS A 240 23.30 7.75 18.98
N SER A 241 24.63 7.86 19.04
CA SER A 241 25.33 9.14 19.21
C SER A 241 25.32 10.02 17.95
N VAL A 242 25.20 9.42 16.77
CA VAL A 242 25.21 10.12 15.47
C VAL A 242 23.81 10.39 14.92
N GLU A 243 22.75 10.10 15.68
CA GLU A 243 21.37 10.21 15.19
C GLU A 243 20.95 11.64 14.83
N GLN A 244 21.54 12.64 15.50
CA GLN A 244 21.25 14.06 15.29
C GLN A 244 21.59 14.53 13.88
N THR A 245 22.60 13.95 13.23
CA THR A 245 22.96 14.24 11.83
C THR A 245 22.46 13.17 10.85
N CYS A 246 21.98 12.02 11.35
CA CYS A 246 21.47 10.95 10.50
C CYS A 246 20.11 11.31 9.87
N PRO A 247 19.94 11.16 8.53
CA PRO A 247 18.64 11.30 7.85
C PRO A 247 17.60 10.32 8.37
N TYR A 248 18.07 9.11 8.69
CA TYR A 248 17.23 7.94 8.97
C TYR A 248 16.94 7.76 10.46
N SER A 249 17.20 8.78 11.31
CA SER A 249 16.95 8.70 12.75
C SER A 249 15.49 8.37 13.03
N ALA A 250 15.24 7.26 13.73
CA ALA A 250 13.89 6.88 14.12
C ALA A 250 13.23 7.94 15.04
N LYS A 251 14.03 8.73 15.79
CA LYS A 251 13.52 9.84 16.59
C LYS A 251 12.91 10.92 15.69
N LYS A 252 13.66 11.36 14.68
CA LYS A 252 13.16 12.34 13.69
C LYS A 252 11.92 11.85 12.96
N LEU A 253 11.91 10.57 12.58
CA LEU A 253 10.80 10.00 11.80
C LEU A 253 9.53 9.72 12.61
N TYR A 254 9.61 9.52 13.93
CA TYR A 254 8.46 9.04 14.72
C TYR A 254 8.19 9.83 16.00
N LEU A 255 9.18 10.48 16.60
CA LEU A 255 9.04 11.25 17.86
C LEU A 255 8.90 12.76 17.63
N ASP A 256 9.51 13.28 16.57
CA ASP A 256 9.51 14.72 16.27
C ASP A 256 8.29 15.15 15.45
N ILE A 257 7.52 14.18 14.94
CA ILE A 257 6.28 14.43 14.21
C ILE A 257 5.14 14.61 15.23
N PRO A 258 4.45 15.78 15.25
CA PRO A 258 3.36 16.03 16.20
C PRO A 258 2.06 15.28 15.86
N ASN A 259 2.03 14.55 14.75
CA ASN A 259 0.85 13.92 14.17
C ASN A 259 0.73 12.44 14.57
N ARG A 260 -0.51 12.00 14.82
CA ARG A 260 -0.89 10.60 15.09
C ARG A 260 -1.00 9.74 13.82
N GLY A 261 -1.05 10.39 12.67
CA GLY A 261 -1.21 9.74 11.37
C GLY A 261 0.05 8.99 10.90
N PHE A 262 0.08 8.67 9.62
CA PHE A 262 1.25 8.05 9.00
C PHE A 262 2.48 8.97 9.13
N PRO A 263 3.68 8.44 9.49
CA PRO A 263 4.00 7.02 9.67
C PRO A 263 3.79 6.47 11.10
N VAL A 264 3.48 7.33 12.08
CA VAL A 264 3.35 6.96 13.50
C VAL A 264 2.26 5.91 13.73
N SER A 265 1.13 6.02 13.03
CA SER A 265 0.02 5.05 13.12
C SER A 265 0.37 3.62 12.69
N VAL A 266 1.48 3.41 11.99
CA VAL A 266 1.97 2.06 11.64
C VAL A 266 2.87 1.52 12.75
N VAL A 267 3.66 2.39 13.40
CA VAL A 267 4.57 2.03 14.51
C VAL A 267 3.77 1.75 15.78
N VAL A 268 2.73 2.54 16.03
CA VAL A 268 1.82 2.41 17.16
C VAL A 268 0.39 2.36 16.61
N PRO A 269 -0.13 1.16 16.29
CA PRO A 269 -1.43 1.01 15.65
C PRO A 269 -2.62 1.24 16.58
N ASP A 270 -2.40 1.26 17.90
CA ASP A 270 -3.43 1.41 18.95
C ASP A 270 -3.40 2.81 19.59
N ILE A 271 -3.33 3.84 18.74
CA ILE A 271 -3.52 5.22 19.19
C ILE A 271 -5.02 5.53 19.21
N GLU A 272 -5.53 5.93 20.38
CA GLU A 272 -6.94 6.24 20.56
C GLU A 272 -7.27 7.67 20.11
N ASP A 273 -8.52 7.90 19.70
CA ASP A 273 -9.01 9.25 19.40
C ASP A 273 -8.98 10.08 20.70
N GLY A 274 -8.46 11.30 20.64
CA GLY A 274 -8.33 12.17 21.83
C GLY A 274 -7.09 11.90 22.71
N GLU A 275 -6.43 10.74 22.61
CA GLU A 275 -5.21 10.38 23.37
C GLU A 275 -4.11 11.45 23.39
N ASP A 276 -3.65 11.89 24.56
CA ASP A 276 -2.74 13.02 24.65
C ASP A 276 -1.34 12.76 24.02
N ARG A 277 -0.65 13.84 23.68
CA ARG A 277 0.67 13.79 23.00
C ARG A 277 1.74 13.07 23.83
N THR A 278 1.66 13.14 25.16
CA THR A 278 2.64 12.52 26.06
C THR A 278 2.44 11.01 26.11
N SER A 279 1.19 10.54 26.16
CA SER A 279 0.86 9.12 26.06
C SER A 279 1.34 8.53 24.72
N ILE A 280 1.02 9.19 23.60
CA ILE A 280 1.47 8.75 22.27
C ILE A 280 2.99 8.69 22.20
N ARG A 281 3.68 9.74 22.66
CA ARG A 281 5.14 9.77 22.69
C ARG A 281 5.70 8.58 23.49
N THR A 282 5.10 8.25 24.62
CA THR A 282 5.51 7.12 25.47
C THR A 282 5.34 5.77 24.76
N LYS A 283 4.20 5.57 24.08
CA LYS A 283 3.97 4.37 23.25
C LYS A 283 4.98 4.26 22.11
N VAL A 284 5.28 5.38 21.43
CA VAL A 284 6.30 5.40 20.36
C VAL A 284 7.67 5.06 20.93
N ILE A 285 8.11 5.64 22.05
CA ILE A 285 9.39 5.31 22.68
C ILE A 285 9.48 3.80 22.93
N LYS A 286 8.47 3.20 23.57
CA LYS A 286 8.43 1.77 23.84
C LYS A 286 8.52 0.91 22.57
N ALA A 287 7.81 1.32 21.51
CA ALA A 287 7.87 0.64 20.21
C ALA A 287 9.27 0.75 19.57
N LEU A 288 9.96 1.88 19.74
CA LEU A 288 11.33 2.09 19.27
C LEU A 288 12.39 1.42 20.17
N GLU A 289 12.10 1.12 21.43
CA GLU A 289 13.02 0.38 22.31
C GLU A 289 13.11 -1.09 21.95
N THR A 290 11.99 -1.70 21.55
CA THR A 290 11.87 -3.16 21.39
C THR A 290 11.62 -3.60 19.96
N GLY A 291 10.85 -2.83 19.20
CA GLY A 291 10.39 -3.19 17.86
C GLY A 291 11.40 -2.90 16.74
N HIS A 292 11.05 -3.29 15.52
CA HIS A 292 11.93 -3.15 14.36
C HIS A 292 12.16 -1.68 13.97
N TYR A 293 11.17 -0.82 14.21
CA TYR A 293 11.21 0.60 13.86
C TYR A 293 12.29 1.42 14.60
N GLY A 294 12.84 0.90 15.71
CA GLY A 294 13.94 1.56 16.42
C GLY A 294 15.35 1.15 15.99
N LYS A 295 15.48 0.07 15.21
CA LYS A 295 16.77 -0.46 14.75
C LYS A 295 17.45 0.49 13.77
N CYS A 296 18.79 0.46 13.72
CA CYS A 296 19.55 1.16 12.69
C CYS A 296 19.30 0.52 11.32
N VAL A 297 19.15 1.38 10.30
CA VAL A 297 18.88 0.94 8.92
C VAL A 297 20.08 0.29 8.24
N TYR A 298 21.30 0.50 8.74
CA TYR A 298 22.55 0.02 8.15
C TYR A 298 23.02 -1.31 8.76
N GLY A 299 22.13 -2.30 8.79
CA GLY A 299 22.51 -3.68 9.07
C GLY A 299 22.18 -4.24 10.45
N ASP A 300 21.40 -3.52 11.25
CA ASP A 300 20.75 -4.06 12.45
C ASP A 300 19.29 -4.49 12.19
N CYS A 301 18.78 -4.16 10.99
CA CYS A 301 17.57 -4.72 10.40
C CYS A 301 17.91 -5.92 9.51
N ASP A 302 17.02 -6.91 9.47
CA ASP A 302 17.12 -8.11 8.64
C ASP A 302 16.63 -7.84 7.20
N ASN A 303 16.94 -6.66 6.66
CA ASN A 303 16.45 -6.26 5.35
C ASN A 303 17.20 -6.96 4.22
N ASP A 304 16.46 -7.42 3.21
CA ASP A 304 17.01 -8.07 2.01
C ASP A 304 16.54 -7.38 0.70
N VAL A 305 15.78 -6.30 0.82
CA VAL A 305 15.05 -5.68 -0.28
C VAL A 305 15.94 -4.76 -1.12
N VAL A 306 15.81 -4.85 -2.43
CA VAL A 306 16.53 -3.98 -3.38
C VAL A 306 16.17 -2.50 -3.19
N ASP A 307 17.18 -1.66 -2.97
CA ASP A 307 17.06 -0.20 -2.81
C ASP A 307 17.42 0.62 -4.06
N GLN A 308 18.06 -0.01 -5.04
CA GLN A 308 18.35 0.56 -6.35
C GLN A 308 18.00 -0.44 -7.45
N GLN A 309 17.07 -0.10 -8.33
CA GLN A 309 16.63 -0.98 -9.41
C GLN A 309 16.35 -0.22 -10.70
N VAL A 310 16.77 -0.80 -11.82
CA VAL A 310 16.36 -0.37 -13.17
C VAL A 310 15.62 -1.51 -13.85
N VAL A 311 14.57 -1.15 -14.57
CA VAL A 311 13.72 -2.07 -15.32
C VAL A 311 13.53 -1.52 -16.72
N ILE A 312 13.81 -2.35 -17.72
CA ILE A 312 13.55 -2.07 -19.12
C ILE A 312 12.41 -2.98 -19.57
N LEU A 313 11.37 -2.38 -20.12
CA LEU A 313 10.19 -3.06 -20.65
C LEU A 313 10.18 -2.88 -22.16
N ASN A 314 10.01 -3.96 -22.92
CA ASN A 314 9.85 -3.91 -24.37
C ASN A 314 8.47 -4.44 -24.77
N PHE A 315 7.81 -3.70 -25.67
CA PHE A 315 6.45 -3.94 -26.09
C PHE A 315 6.40 -4.56 -27.50
N ASP A 316 5.30 -5.25 -27.78
CA ASP A 316 5.03 -5.98 -29.04
C ASP A 316 5.25 -5.18 -30.33
N ASP A 317 5.12 -3.87 -30.30
CA ASP A 317 5.34 -2.99 -31.45
C ASP A 317 6.69 -2.25 -31.46
N GLY A 318 7.66 -2.76 -30.69
CA GLY A 318 9.05 -2.30 -30.65
C GLY A 318 9.31 -1.10 -29.74
N LYS A 319 8.29 -0.52 -29.11
CA LYS A 319 8.46 0.55 -28.11
C LYS A 319 9.09 0.00 -26.84
N PHE A 320 9.75 0.87 -26.10
CA PHE A 320 10.35 0.51 -24.83
C PHE A 320 10.10 1.54 -23.75
N CYS A 321 10.12 1.08 -22.50
CA CYS A 321 10.15 1.94 -21.34
C CYS A 321 11.40 1.63 -20.52
N PHE A 322 12.11 2.69 -20.13
CA PHE A 322 13.11 2.64 -19.08
C PHE A 322 12.48 3.17 -17.79
N SER A 323 12.44 2.35 -16.75
CA SER A 323 11.97 2.74 -15.42
C SER A 323 13.09 2.58 -14.41
N LYS A 324 13.38 3.63 -13.65
CA LYS A 324 14.30 3.59 -12.52
C LYS A 324 13.50 3.75 -11.23
N MET A 325 13.66 2.79 -10.32
CA MET A 325 13.25 2.92 -8.94
C MET A 325 14.51 3.14 -8.10
N ASN A 326 14.50 4.21 -7.30
CA ASN A 326 15.56 4.42 -6.33
C ASN A 326 15.01 4.84 -4.99
N GLU A 327 15.70 4.43 -3.95
CA GLU A 327 15.79 5.28 -2.77
C GLU A 327 16.49 6.59 -3.18
N LYS A 328 15.84 7.71 -2.88
CA LYS A 328 16.38 9.03 -3.17
C LYS A 328 17.30 9.40 -2.01
N SER A 329 18.60 9.14 -2.13
CA SER A 329 19.59 9.51 -1.12
C SER A 329 19.61 11.02 -0.87
N GLU A 330 19.70 11.43 0.40
CA GLU A 330 19.54 12.82 0.86
C GLU A 330 20.71 13.77 0.51
N ASN A 331 21.71 13.33 -0.27
CA ASN A 331 22.85 14.17 -0.70
C ASN A 331 22.49 15.28 -1.72
N TYR A 332 21.28 15.84 -1.64
CA TYR A 332 20.95 17.18 -2.13
C TYR A 332 20.60 18.05 -0.91
N SER A 333 21.63 18.62 -0.32
CA SER A 333 21.62 19.42 0.91
C SER A 333 20.93 20.80 0.79
N SER A 334 19.73 20.91 0.20
CA SER A 334 19.02 22.20 0.08
C SER A 334 17.49 22.18 0.15
N ASP A 335 16.81 21.06 -0.10
CA ASP A 335 15.36 21.15 -0.42
C ASP A 335 14.41 20.89 0.76
N LEU A 336 14.92 20.56 1.94
CA LEU A 336 14.08 20.34 3.13
C LEU A 336 13.55 21.63 3.76
N GLN A 337 14.02 22.81 3.33
CA GLN A 337 13.45 24.09 3.76
C GLN A 337 12.07 24.40 3.13
N GLN A 338 11.62 23.68 2.11
CA GLN A 338 10.37 24.01 1.40
C GLN A 338 9.12 23.22 1.84
N ARG A 339 9.20 22.36 2.86
CA ARG A 339 8.02 21.57 3.32
C ARG A 339 7.15 22.23 4.40
N ASN A 340 7.45 23.48 4.78
CA ASN A 340 6.63 24.24 5.74
C ASN A 340 5.86 25.41 5.12
N GLU A 341 5.87 25.56 3.80
CA GLU A 341 5.06 26.56 3.08
C GLU A 341 4.35 25.89 1.89
N GLY A 342 3.08 25.51 2.09
CA GLY A 342 2.24 24.90 1.05
C GLY A 342 0.94 24.35 1.60
#